data_AF-A0A5N5JKX4-F1
#
_entry.id   AF-A0A5N5JKX4-F1
#
_cell.length_a   1.000
_cell.length_b   1.000
_cell.length_c   1.000
_cell.angle_alpha   90.00
_cell.angle_beta   90.00
_cell.angle_gamma   90.00
#
_symmetry.space_group_name_H-M   'P 1'
#
loop_
_entity.id
_entity.type
_entity.pdbx_description
1 polymer ?
#
loop_
_entity_poly.entity_id
_entity_poly.type
_entity_poly.pdbx_seq_one_letter_code
_entity_poly.pdbx_strand_id
1 'polypeptide(L)'
;MEEEDDHPGVLSAEDYAAEAMAADLDPWIVFDARKTPRAEFPSWLESNRPSQVSRFGDDVSGPVGWIAVYGTNHCPSHGDVSGLQESWERLLSSGRAVTFQTIKELALNHNVLTGKWLMHLDTGFKVDHAWECVAKATLDGKISVAKVSPREPNSDGQHVICVYNKNFTDEEQVMQLDAAIRATGVKCPLSYKPDVYTYLGIYRNNRWKLCPTIYESKFDLECVPRRSHIINKVTNLEVT
;
A
#
# COMPACT_ATOMS: atom_id res chain seq x y z
N MET A 1 0.54 0.47 44.56
CA MET A 1 1.18 -0.23 43.44
C MET A 1 0.04 -0.50 42.48
N GLU A 2 -0.30 0.52 41.71
CA GLU A 2 -1.38 0.44 40.74
C GLU A 2 -0.79 -0.31 39.55
N GLU A 3 -1.32 -1.50 39.31
CA GLU A 3 -1.01 -2.28 38.11
C GLU A 3 -1.57 -1.47 36.93
N GLU A 4 -0.67 -0.94 36.11
CA GLU A 4 -1.01 -0.38 34.81
C GLU A 4 -1.63 -1.50 33.98
N ASP A 5 -2.93 -1.37 33.75
CA ASP A 5 -3.74 -2.20 32.88
C ASP A 5 -3.21 -2.00 31.45
N ASP A 6 -2.33 -2.90 30.99
CA ASP A 6 -1.74 -2.93 29.65
C ASP A 6 -2.83 -3.33 28.63
N HIS A 7 -3.75 -2.40 28.38
CA HIS A 7 -4.56 -2.44 27.18
C HIS A 7 -3.67 -2.03 26.01
N PRO A 8 -3.51 -2.87 24.95
CA PRO A 8 -2.69 -2.49 23.80
C PRO A 8 -3.23 -1.17 23.24
N GLY A 9 -2.45 -0.11 23.46
CA GLY A 9 -2.87 1.25 23.14
C GLY A 9 -3.22 1.37 21.66
N VAL A 10 -4.28 2.10 21.36
CA VAL A 10 -4.64 2.39 19.97
C VAL A 10 -3.46 3.15 19.33
N LEU A 11 -2.81 2.54 18.33
CA LEU A 11 -1.68 3.13 17.63
C LEU A 11 -2.02 4.53 17.10
N SER A 12 -1.11 5.48 17.34
CA SER A 12 -1.21 6.84 16.82
C SER A 12 -0.84 6.89 15.34
N ALA A 13 -1.17 8.00 14.68
CA ALA A 13 -0.72 8.21 13.30
C ALA A 13 0.82 8.28 13.18
N GLU A 14 1.49 8.73 14.24
CA GLU A 14 2.94 8.84 14.33
C GLU A 14 3.59 7.46 14.47
N ASP A 15 3.01 6.55 15.26
CA ASP A 15 3.47 5.16 15.37
C ASP A 15 3.40 4.45 14.02
N TYR A 16 2.26 4.55 13.33
CA TYR A 16 2.12 3.99 11.98
C TYR A 16 3.11 4.60 10.97
N ALA A 17 3.41 5.90 11.10
CA ALA A 17 4.39 6.55 10.24
C ALA A 17 5.81 6.03 10.54
N ALA A 18 6.15 5.85 11.82
CA ALA A 18 7.44 5.31 12.24
C ALA A 18 7.63 3.87 11.76
N GLU A 19 6.61 3.01 11.91
CA GLU A 19 6.63 1.63 11.41
C GLU A 19 6.83 1.58 9.88
N ALA A 20 6.10 2.41 9.14
CA ALA A 20 6.24 2.49 7.69
C ALA A 20 7.64 2.94 7.26
N MET A 21 8.21 3.93 7.96
CA MET A 21 9.59 4.39 7.71
C MET A 21 10.61 3.30 8.04
N ALA A 22 10.44 2.59 9.15
CA ALA A 22 11.34 1.49 9.52
C ALA A 22 11.32 0.36 8.48
N ALA A 23 10.14 -0.01 7.98
CA ALA A 23 10.02 -1.01 6.92
C ALA A 23 10.63 -0.54 5.59
N ASP A 24 10.65 0.76 5.29
CA ASP A 24 11.28 1.29 4.08
C ASP A 24 12.81 1.45 4.23
N LEU A 25 13.35 1.50 5.45
CA LEU A 25 14.80 1.56 5.74
C LEU A 25 15.49 0.18 5.72
N ASP A 26 14.76 -0.87 6.09
CA ASP A 26 15.30 -2.24 6.08
C ASP A 26 15.43 -2.81 4.65
N PRO A 27 16.31 -3.81 4.43
CA PRO A 27 16.46 -4.46 3.13
C PRO A 27 15.16 -5.07 2.59
N TRP A 28 14.98 -5.04 1.26
CA TRP A 28 13.82 -5.63 0.60
C TRP A 28 14.21 -6.89 -0.18
N ILE A 29 13.32 -7.88 -0.17
CA ILE A 29 13.40 -9.03 -1.07
C ILE A 29 12.71 -8.64 -2.38
N VAL A 30 13.48 -8.50 -3.47
CA VAL A 30 12.97 -7.93 -4.73
C VAL A 30 13.13 -8.92 -5.88
N PHE A 31 12.05 -9.11 -6.65
CA PHE A 31 12.13 -9.63 -8.01
C PHE A 31 11.94 -8.48 -9.00
N ASP A 32 12.98 -8.14 -9.76
CA ASP A 32 12.91 -7.08 -10.78
C ASP A 32 12.81 -7.72 -12.17
N ALA A 33 11.63 -7.74 -12.78
CA ALA A 33 11.39 -8.35 -14.09
C ALA A 33 12.18 -7.67 -15.24
N ARG A 34 12.79 -6.51 -14.98
CA ARG A 34 13.66 -5.81 -15.93
C ARG A 34 15.10 -6.33 -15.88
N LYS A 35 15.47 -7.03 -14.81
CA LYS A 35 16.86 -7.45 -14.52
C LYS A 35 17.00 -8.96 -14.33
N THR A 36 15.97 -9.62 -13.79
CA THR A 36 16.00 -11.04 -13.44
C THR A 36 15.26 -11.87 -14.49
N PRO A 37 15.84 -12.99 -14.96
CA PRO A 37 15.16 -13.89 -15.90
C PRO A 37 13.82 -14.39 -15.38
N ARG A 38 12.78 -14.31 -16.23
CA ARG A 38 11.42 -14.75 -15.89
C ARG A 38 11.35 -16.21 -15.43
N ALA A 39 12.25 -17.07 -15.92
CA ALA A 39 12.30 -18.49 -15.56
C ALA A 39 12.63 -18.74 -14.07
N GLU A 40 13.27 -17.79 -13.39
CA GLU A 40 13.62 -17.88 -11.96
C GLU A 40 12.46 -17.49 -11.04
N PHE A 41 11.41 -16.86 -11.60
CA PHE A 41 10.30 -16.35 -10.81
C PHE A 41 9.55 -17.42 -9.98
N PRO A 42 9.25 -18.63 -10.49
CA PRO A 42 8.56 -19.65 -9.70
C PRO A 42 9.35 -20.07 -8.45
N SER A 43 10.65 -20.33 -8.59
CA SER A 43 11.51 -20.68 -7.45
C SER A 43 11.65 -19.51 -6.47
N TRP A 44 11.79 -18.28 -6.99
CA TRP A 44 11.85 -17.08 -6.14
C TRP A 44 10.56 -16.92 -5.32
N LEU A 45 9.40 -17.10 -5.94
CA LEU A 45 8.12 -16.97 -5.25
C LEU A 45 7.95 -18.04 -4.16
N GLU A 46 8.38 -19.27 -4.44
CA GLU A 46 8.32 -20.37 -3.47
C GLU A 46 9.21 -20.12 -2.25
N SER A 47 10.42 -19.60 -2.44
CA SER A 47 11.35 -19.29 -1.34
C SER A 47 10.96 -18.04 -0.55
N ASN A 48 10.15 -17.14 -1.11
CA ASN A 48 9.85 -15.83 -0.53
C ASN A 48 8.34 -15.64 -0.26
N ARG A 49 7.68 -16.68 0.26
CA ARG A 49 6.26 -16.60 0.65
C ARG A 49 6.09 -15.62 1.80
N PRO A 50 5.16 -14.64 1.71
CA PRO A 50 4.98 -13.64 2.75
C PRO A 50 4.61 -14.24 4.10
N SER A 51 3.88 -15.36 4.13
CA SER A 51 3.56 -16.05 5.39
C SER A 51 4.79 -16.65 6.11
N GLN A 52 5.91 -16.83 5.41
CA GLN A 52 7.12 -17.48 5.93
C GLN A 52 8.26 -16.50 6.20
N VAL A 53 8.43 -15.49 5.35
CA VAL A 53 9.45 -14.46 5.52
C VAL A 53 9.13 -13.65 6.78
N SER A 54 10.05 -13.61 7.74
CA SER A 54 9.92 -12.87 9.00
C SER A 54 10.35 -11.41 8.85
N ARG A 55 9.60 -10.47 9.43
CA ARG A 55 9.93 -9.03 9.48
C ARG A 55 11.32 -8.77 10.06
N PHE A 56 11.69 -9.53 11.09
CA PHE A 56 12.95 -9.37 11.81
C PHE A 56 14.03 -10.39 11.40
N GLY A 57 13.67 -11.35 10.55
CA GLY A 57 14.55 -12.46 10.17
C GLY A 57 15.03 -13.30 11.34
N ASP A 58 16.13 -14.01 11.09
CA ASP A 58 17.00 -14.63 12.09
C ASP A 58 18.38 -13.95 12.06
N ASP A 59 19.31 -14.41 12.91
CA ASP A 59 20.67 -13.86 13.01
C ASP A 59 21.47 -13.90 11.69
N VAL A 60 21.03 -14.70 10.72
CA VAL A 60 21.70 -14.89 9.43
C VAL A 60 21.09 -14.01 8.35
N SER A 61 19.76 -13.96 8.27
CA SER A 61 19.01 -13.34 7.18
C SER A 61 18.74 -11.86 7.42
N GLY A 62 18.72 -11.43 8.69
CA GLY A 62 18.44 -10.04 9.07
C GLY A 62 16.99 -9.59 8.78
N PRO A 63 16.66 -8.33 9.10
CA PRO A 63 15.31 -7.81 8.92
C PRO A 63 14.96 -7.65 7.44
N VAL A 64 13.69 -7.85 7.13
CA VAL A 64 13.11 -7.61 5.80
C VAL A 64 12.04 -6.54 5.93
N GLY A 65 12.17 -5.46 5.17
CA GLY A 65 11.17 -4.40 5.12
C GLY A 65 9.95 -4.79 4.29
N TRP A 66 10.20 -5.25 3.05
CA TRP A 66 9.17 -5.61 2.08
C TRP A 66 9.63 -6.75 1.17
N ILE A 67 8.66 -7.52 0.68
CA ILE A 67 8.82 -8.39 -0.49
C ILE A 67 8.16 -7.68 -1.68
N ALA A 68 8.87 -7.49 -2.78
CA ALA A 68 8.39 -6.68 -3.91
C ALA A 68 8.65 -7.32 -5.26
N VAL A 69 7.75 -7.06 -6.21
CA VAL A 69 7.93 -7.37 -7.63
C VAL A 69 7.83 -6.07 -8.43
N TYR A 70 8.83 -5.82 -9.28
CA TYR A 70 8.80 -4.76 -10.28
C TYR A 70 8.50 -5.35 -11.65
N GLY A 71 7.43 -4.88 -12.28
CA GLY A 71 7.06 -5.25 -13.65
C GLY A 71 7.99 -4.62 -14.69
N THR A 72 7.93 -5.11 -15.92
CA THR A 72 8.74 -4.58 -17.03
C THR A 72 8.40 -3.13 -17.39
N ASN A 73 7.17 -2.71 -17.11
CA ASN A 73 6.66 -1.36 -17.25
C ASN A 73 6.95 -0.46 -16.03
N HIS A 74 7.66 -0.96 -15.02
CA HIS A 74 8.00 -0.18 -13.84
C HIS A 74 8.98 0.94 -14.16
N CYS A 75 8.56 2.16 -13.83
CA CYS A 75 9.37 3.37 -13.90
C CYS A 75 9.29 4.06 -12.53
N PRO A 76 10.43 4.33 -11.87
CA PRO A 76 10.45 5.05 -10.60
C PRO A 76 9.78 6.43 -10.72
N SER A 77 9.08 6.85 -9.67
CA SER A 77 8.57 8.21 -9.58
C SER A 77 9.72 9.18 -9.29
N HIS A 78 9.65 10.38 -9.87
CA HIS A 78 10.62 11.47 -9.67
C HIS A 78 10.00 12.66 -8.93
N GLY A 79 9.01 12.41 -8.06
CA GLY A 79 8.37 13.47 -7.26
C GLY A 79 9.31 14.12 -6.26
N ASP A 80 9.12 15.41 -6.00
CA ASP A 80 9.87 16.20 -5.03
C ASP A 80 9.31 16.00 -3.62
N VAL A 81 9.69 14.89 -2.97
CA VAL A 81 9.23 14.58 -1.61
C VAL A 81 9.76 15.59 -0.58
N SER A 82 10.98 16.11 -0.78
CA SER A 82 11.57 17.12 0.11
C SER A 82 10.81 18.45 0.02
N GLY A 83 10.56 18.96 -1.18
CA GLY A 83 9.74 20.16 -1.39
C GLY A 83 8.30 20.00 -0.91
N LEU A 84 7.73 18.79 -1.04
CA LEU A 84 6.44 18.44 -0.47
C LEU A 84 6.44 18.60 1.06
N GLN A 85 7.46 18.09 1.76
CA GLN A 85 7.58 18.20 3.22
C GLN A 85 7.73 19.66 3.66
N GLU A 86 8.56 20.46 2.98
CA GLU A 86 8.68 21.90 3.28
C GLU A 86 7.36 22.65 3.07
N SER A 87 6.64 22.36 1.98
CA SER A 87 5.37 23.01 1.68
C SER A 87 4.26 22.58 2.65
N TRP A 88 4.33 21.35 3.14
CA TRP A 88 3.47 20.86 4.21
C TRP A 88 3.70 21.60 5.52
N GLU A 89 4.96 21.77 5.95
CA GLU A 89 5.29 22.56 7.14
C GLU A 89 4.78 24.00 7.03
N ARG A 90 4.96 24.63 5.87
CA ARG A 90 4.41 25.97 5.61
C ARG A 90 2.88 26.01 5.69
N LEU A 91 2.19 24.99 5.17
CA LEU A 91 0.74 24.88 5.30
C LEU A 91 0.33 24.80 6.78
N LEU A 92 1.01 23.97 7.57
CA LEU A 92 0.74 23.82 9.01
C LEU A 92 0.98 25.11 9.79
N SER A 93 2.07 25.84 9.49
CA SER A 93 2.35 27.12 10.13
C SER A 93 1.40 28.25 9.70
N SER A 94 0.79 28.15 8.52
CA SER A 94 -0.12 29.18 8.00
C SER A 94 -1.49 29.23 8.68
N GLY A 95 -1.86 28.19 9.44
CA GLY A 95 -3.20 28.05 10.02
C GLY A 95 -4.32 27.74 9.01
N ARG A 96 -3.99 27.56 7.72
CA ARG A 96 -4.95 27.10 6.70
C ARG A 96 -5.47 25.70 7.05
N ALA A 97 -6.73 25.44 6.70
CA ALA A 97 -7.36 24.15 6.94
C ALA A 97 -6.64 23.03 6.17
N VAL A 98 -6.34 21.94 6.87
CA VAL A 98 -5.80 20.71 6.29
C VAL A 98 -6.95 19.84 5.80
N THR A 99 -7.10 19.77 4.48
CA THR A 99 -8.16 19.02 3.78
C THR A 99 -7.57 18.18 2.66
N PHE A 100 -8.34 17.21 2.14
CA PHE A 100 -7.94 16.47 0.95
C PHE A 100 -7.53 17.39 -0.21
N GLN A 101 -8.30 18.47 -0.45
CA GLN A 101 -8.03 19.38 -1.57
C GLN A 101 -6.68 20.10 -1.41
N THR A 102 -6.38 20.60 -0.21
CA THR A 102 -5.07 21.23 0.06
C THR A 102 -3.91 20.24 -0.07
N ILE A 103 -4.11 18.99 0.32
CA ILE A 103 -3.06 17.95 0.19
C ILE A 103 -2.89 17.52 -1.27
N LYS A 104 -3.99 17.41 -2.02
CA LYS A 104 -3.96 17.14 -3.46
C LYS A 104 -3.21 18.24 -4.22
N GLU A 105 -3.43 19.51 -3.86
CA GLU A 105 -2.67 20.64 -4.42
C GLU A 105 -1.17 20.51 -4.14
N LEU A 106 -0.78 20.18 -2.91
CA LEU A 106 0.63 19.91 -2.58
C LEU A 106 1.21 18.77 -3.42
N ALA A 107 0.48 17.66 -3.54
CA ALA A 107 0.91 16.52 -4.34
C ALA A 107 1.12 16.88 -5.82
N LEU A 108 0.22 17.67 -6.39
CA LEU A 108 0.31 18.15 -7.78
C LEU A 108 1.51 19.08 -7.97
N ASN A 109 1.72 20.02 -7.06
CA ASN A 109 2.82 20.99 -7.15
C ASN A 109 4.20 20.33 -7.06
N HIS A 110 4.30 19.20 -6.36
CA HIS A 110 5.55 18.48 -6.12
C HIS A 110 5.68 17.19 -6.94
N ASN A 111 4.73 16.92 -7.84
CA ASN A 111 4.69 15.68 -8.65
C ASN A 111 4.76 14.38 -7.80
N VAL A 112 4.21 14.39 -6.59
CA VAL A 112 4.10 13.22 -5.71
C VAL A 112 2.74 12.56 -5.93
N LEU A 113 2.59 11.93 -7.10
CA LEU A 113 1.30 11.51 -7.64
C LEU A 113 1.02 10.01 -7.53
N THR A 114 1.97 9.19 -7.09
CA THR A 114 1.74 7.76 -6.97
C THR A 114 0.72 7.46 -5.87
N GLY A 115 0.07 6.31 -5.99
CA GLY A 115 -0.86 5.82 -4.99
C GLY A 115 -1.05 4.32 -5.12
N LYS A 116 -1.74 3.73 -4.15
CA LYS A 116 -1.82 2.28 -4.01
C LYS A 116 -3.17 1.80 -3.52
N TRP A 117 -3.62 0.68 -4.10
CA TRP A 117 -4.62 -0.18 -3.49
C TRP A 117 -3.96 -1.04 -2.40
N LEU A 118 -4.59 -1.07 -1.23
CA LEU A 118 -4.22 -1.86 -0.07
C LEU A 118 -5.23 -2.98 0.10
N MET A 119 -4.76 -4.20 0.33
CA MET A 119 -5.59 -5.33 0.77
C MET A 119 -4.94 -6.01 1.98
N HIS A 120 -5.76 -6.27 2.99
CA HIS A 120 -5.33 -6.92 4.22
C HIS A 120 -5.81 -8.37 4.21
N LEU A 121 -4.90 -9.30 4.50
CA LEU A 121 -5.15 -10.74 4.45
C LEU A 121 -4.51 -11.42 5.65
N ASP A 122 -5.20 -12.39 6.22
CA ASP A 122 -4.66 -13.24 7.28
C ASP A 122 -3.43 -14.01 6.78
N THR A 123 -2.47 -14.20 7.67
CA THR A 123 -1.26 -14.98 7.43
C THR A 123 -1.60 -16.44 7.08
N GLY A 124 -0.74 -17.06 6.26
CA GLY A 124 -0.92 -18.41 5.72
C GLY A 124 -1.40 -18.42 4.27
N PHE A 125 -2.18 -19.44 3.89
CA PHE A 125 -2.44 -19.73 2.47
C PHE A 125 -3.18 -18.61 1.72
N LYS A 126 -4.02 -17.82 2.40
CA LYS A 126 -4.79 -16.75 1.76
C LYS A 126 -3.89 -15.63 1.24
N VAL A 127 -2.96 -15.13 2.08
CA VAL A 127 -2.00 -14.10 1.67
C VAL A 127 -1.04 -14.66 0.62
N ASP A 128 -0.54 -15.88 0.79
CA ASP A 128 0.43 -16.46 -0.16
C ASP A 128 -0.18 -16.61 -1.56
N HIS A 129 -1.43 -17.12 -1.64
CA HIS A 129 -2.13 -17.28 -2.91
C HIS A 129 -2.47 -15.92 -3.55
N ALA A 130 -2.98 -14.96 -2.77
CA ALA A 130 -3.27 -13.63 -3.30
C ALA A 130 -2.00 -12.92 -3.80
N TRP A 131 -0.91 -13.02 -3.04
CA TRP A 131 0.40 -12.50 -3.43
C TRP A 131 0.91 -13.15 -4.69
N GLU A 132 0.88 -14.48 -4.79
CA GLU A 132 1.26 -15.21 -6.01
C GLU A 132 0.51 -14.68 -7.24
N CYS A 133 -0.82 -14.52 -7.15
CA CYS A 133 -1.63 -14.04 -8.26
C CYS A 133 -1.27 -12.58 -8.66
N VAL A 134 -1.11 -11.68 -7.69
CA VAL A 134 -0.74 -10.28 -7.93
C VAL A 134 0.70 -10.16 -8.47
N ALA A 135 1.62 -10.93 -7.92
CA ALA A 135 3.02 -10.97 -8.32
C ALA A 135 3.17 -11.48 -9.76
N LYS A 136 2.43 -12.52 -10.15
CA LYS A 136 2.34 -13.00 -11.54
C LYS A 136 1.77 -11.93 -12.49
N ALA A 137 0.69 -11.25 -12.10
CA ALA A 137 0.13 -10.16 -12.89
C ALA A 137 1.11 -8.99 -13.07
N THR A 138 1.95 -8.72 -12.06
CA THR A 138 3.02 -7.73 -12.11
C THR A 138 4.14 -8.17 -13.07
N LEU A 139 4.58 -9.43 -12.99
CA LEU A 139 5.55 -10.03 -13.91
C LEU A 139 5.06 -10.03 -15.36
N ASP A 140 3.75 -10.18 -15.59
CA ASP A 140 3.09 -10.12 -16.89
C ASP A 140 2.92 -8.68 -17.42
N GLY A 141 3.35 -7.67 -16.67
CA GLY A 141 3.25 -6.27 -17.05
C GLY A 141 1.86 -5.66 -16.92
N LYS A 142 0.89 -6.36 -16.31
CA LYS A 142 -0.46 -5.83 -16.04
C LYS A 142 -0.47 -4.83 -14.88
N ILE A 143 0.50 -4.98 -13.97
CA ILE A 143 0.72 -4.13 -12.80
C ILE A 143 2.17 -3.64 -12.85
N SER A 144 2.40 -2.37 -12.53
CA SER A 144 3.74 -1.77 -12.54
C SER A 144 4.59 -2.27 -11.37
N VAL A 145 4.04 -2.23 -10.15
CA VAL A 145 4.72 -2.66 -8.95
C VAL A 145 3.71 -3.14 -7.92
N ALA A 146 4.07 -4.21 -7.22
CA ALA A 146 3.38 -4.69 -6.05
C ALA A 146 4.38 -5.02 -4.94
N LYS A 147 3.99 -4.79 -3.69
CA LYS A 147 4.76 -5.22 -2.51
C LYS A 147 3.84 -5.82 -1.45
N VAL A 148 4.36 -6.78 -0.68
CA VAL A 148 3.66 -7.42 0.44
C VAL A 148 4.52 -7.37 1.69
N SER A 149 3.88 -7.13 2.83
CA SER A 149 4.57 -7.13 4.12
C SER A 149 5.03 -8.55 4.49
N PRO A 150 6.22 -8.72 5.08
CA PRO A 150 6.61 -9.98 5.68
C PRO A 150 5.74 -10.28 6.91
N ARG A 151 5.87 -11.49 7.47
CA ARG A 151 5.20 -11.90 8.70
C ARG A 151 5.80 -11.18 9.89
N GLU A 152 4.96 -10.47 10.63
CA GLU A 152 5.31 -9.91 11.93
C GLU A 152 4.84 -10.86 13.05
N PRO A 153 5.76 -11.50 13.82
CA PRO A 153 5.41 -12.52 14.81
C PRO A 153 4.47 -12.04 15.92
N ASN A 154 4.54 -10.75 16.27
CA ASN A 154 3.79 -10.14 17.37
C ASN A 154 2.59 -9.30 16.91
N SER A 155 2.16 -9.45 15.66
CA SER A 155 0.99 -8.76 15.11
C SER A 155 -0.29 -9.61 15.22
N ASP A 156 -1.42 -9.00 14.85
CA ASP A 156 -2.71 -9.68 14.62
C ASP A 156 -2.67 -10.73 13.49
N GLY A 157 -1.49 -11.06 12.96
CA GLY A 157 -1.31 -12.04 11.89
C GLY A 157 -1.84 -11.57 10.55
N GLN A 158 -1.96 -10.25 10.32
CA GLN A 158 -2.38 -9.70 9.05
C GLN A 158 -1.18 -9.20 8.22
N HIS A 159 -1.27 -9.43 6.92
CA HIS A 159 -0.36 -8.87 5.93
C HIS A 159 -1.07 -7.80 5.13
N VAL A 160 -0.32 -6.83 4.61
CA VAL A 160 -0.80 -5.87 3.62
C VAL A 160 -0.12 -6.12 2.27
N ILE A 161 -0.91 -6.28 1.22
CA ILE A 161 -0.43 -6.21 -0.17
C ILE A 161 -0.76 -4.81 -0.70
N CYS A 162 0.25 -4.12 -1.21
CA CYS A 162 0.15 -2.82 -1.84
C CYS A 162 0.37 -2.96 -3.35
N VAL A 163 -0.54 -2.43 -4.16
CA VAL A 163 -0.45 -2.46 -5.62
C VAL A 163 -0.57 -1.03 -6.14
N TYR A 164 0.37 -0.58 -6.99
CA TYR A 164 0.52 0.85 -7.31
C TYR A 164 0.13 1.22 -8.73
N ASN A 165 -0.38 2.44 -8.87
CA ASN A 165 -0.47 3.19 -10.13
C ASN A 165 0.32 4.50 -10.04
N LYS A 166 0.51 5.15 -11.19
CA LYS A 166 1.40 6.32 -11.32
C LYS A 166 0.75 7.63 -10.88
N ASN A 167 -0.56 7.76 -11.00
CA ASN A 167 -1.27 8.99 -10.71
C ASN A 167 -2.60 8.73 -9.97
N PHE A 168 -2.68 9.07 -8.68
CA PHE A 168 -3.90 8.94 -7.88
C PHE A 168 -4.99 9.97 -8.25
N THR A 169 -4.62 11.04 -8.96
CA THR A 169 -5.57 12.07 -9.41
C THR A 169 -6.28 11.67 -10.71
N ASP A 170 -5.79 10.65 -11.38
CA ASP A 170 -6.39 10.03 -12.55
C ASP A 170 -7.30 8.88 -12.09
N GLU A 171 -8.61 9.16 -12.02
CA GLU A 171 -9.61 8.21 -11.57
C GLU A 171 -9.66 6.96 -12.44
N GLU A 172 -9.47 7.11 -13.76
CA GLU A 172 -9.45 5.98 -14.69
C GLU A 172 -8.30 5.02 -14.38
N GLN A 173 -7.10 5.54 -14.11
CA GLN A 173 -5.97 4.70 -13.68
C GLN A 173 -6.25 3.95 -12.38
N VAL A 174 -6.95 4.59 -11.43
CA VAL A 174 -7.30 3.95 -10.15
C VAL A 174 -8.29 2.80 -10.38
N MET A 175 -9.30 3.00 -11.24
CA MET A 175 -10.30 1.98 -11.57
C MET A 175 -9.70 0.84 -12.40
N GLN A 176 -8.86 1.14 -13.38
CA GLN A 176 -8.13 0.13 -14.17
C GLN A 176 -7.26 -0.74 -13.28
N LEU A 177 -6.62 -0.15 -12.26
CA LEU A 177 -5.83 -0.92 -11.30
C LEU A 177 -6.70 -1.83 -10.41
N ASP A 178 -7.87 -1.38 -9.95
CA ASP A 178 -8.84 -2.26 -9.27
C ASP A 178 -9.21 -3.45 -10.16
N ALA A 179 -9.62 -3.19 -11.40
CA ALA A 179 -10.00 -4.22 -12.35
C ALA A 179 -8.86 -5.22 -12.61
N ALA A 180 -7.62 -4.74 -12.71
CA ALA A 180 -6.43 -5.59 -12.85
C ALA A 180 -6.22 -6.50 -11.64
N ILE A 181 -6.44 -5.99 -10.42
CA ILE A 181 -6.39 -6.77 -9.17
C ILE A 181 -7.53 -7.80 -9.13
N ARG A 182 -8.77 -7.41 -9.46
CA ARG A 182 -9.92 -8.32 -9.49
C ARG A 182 -9.74 -9.45 -10.50
N ALA A 183 -9.12 -9.15 -11.65
CA ALA A 183 -8.81 -10.14 -12.68
C ALA A 183 -7.82 -11.22 -12.20
N THR A 184 -7.08 -11.00 -11.11
CA THR A 184 -6.23 -12.02 -10.48
C THR A 184 -7.00 -12.94 -9.52
N GLY A 185 -8.31 -12.70 -9.32
CA GLY A 185 -9.17 -13.48 -8.43
C GLY A 185 -9.29 -12.91 -7.00
N VAL A 186 -8.70 -11.75 -6.72
CA VAL A 186 -8.78 -11.09 -5.41
C VAL A 186 -10.17 -10.49 -5.19
N LYS A 187 -10.81 -10.89 -4.09
CA LYS A 187 -12.21 -10.49 -3.75
C LYS A 187 -12.34 -9.80 -2.40
N CYS A 188 -11.27 -9.70 -1.61
CA CYS A 188 -11.32 -8.97 -0.35
C CYS A 188 -11.54 -7.47 -0.59
N PRO A 189 -12.01 -6.72 0.42
CA PRO A 189 -12.11 -5.27 0.34
C PRO A 189 -10.74 -4.65 0.03
N LEU A 190 -10.74 -3.66 -0.86
CA LEU A 190 -9.55 -2.86 -1.16
C LEU A 190 -9.76 -1.44 -0.65
N SER A 191 -8.69 -0.82 -0.17
CA SER A 191 -8.66 0.58 0.24
C SER A 191 -7.56 1.32 -0.48
N TYR A 192 -7.86 2.48 -1.08
CA TYR A 192 -6.87 3.22 -1.85
C TYR A 192 -6.25 4.35 -1.04
N LYS A 193 -4.91 4.36 -0.91
CA LYS A 193 -4.14 5.40 -0.21
C LYS A 193 -3.20 6.12 -1.19
N PRO A 194 -3.28 7.46 -1.33
CA PRO A 194 -2.27 8.25 -2.05
C PRO A 194 -0.94 8.23 -1.32
N ASP A 195 0.18 8.20 -2.04
CA ASP A 195 1.51 8.20 -1.41
C ASP A 195 1.80 9.51 -0.69
N VAL A 196 1.22 10.64 -1.14
CA VAL A 196 1.29 11.90 -0.41
C VAL A 196 0.79 11.76 1.04
N TYR A 197 -0.22 10.93 1.31
CA TYR A 197 -0.65 10.70 2.70
C TYR A 197 0.39 9.93 3.51
N THR A 198 1.10 8.99 2.88
CA THR A 198 2.21 8.27 3.53
C THR A 198 3.36 9.23 3.85
N TYR A 199 3.80 10.04 2.88
CA TYR A 199 4.92 10.97 3.08
C TYR A 199 4.62 12.09 4.07
N LEU A 200 3.35 12.49 4.22
CA LEU A 200 2.92 13.52 5.18
C LEU A 200 2.51 12.96 6.54
N GLY A 201 2.70 11.66 6.80
CA GLY A 201 2.34 11.04 8.08
C GLY A 201 0.83 10.95 8.34
N ILE A 202 0.00 10.97 7.29
CA ILE A 202 -1.45 10.85 7.39
C ILE A 202 -1.83 9.37 7.44
N TYR A 203 -2.01 8.88 8.67
CA TYR A 203 -2.48 7.54 8.98
C TYR A 203 -3.81 7.59 9.74
N ARG A 204 -4.30 6.44 10.20
CA ARG A 204 -5.45 6.38 11.10
C ARG A 204 -5.14 7.20 12.36
N ASN A 205 -6.18 7.75 12.98
CA ASN A 205 -6.07 8.57 14.20
C ASN A 205 -5.25 9.86 14.08
N ASN A 206 -5.01 10.36 12.86
CA ASN A 206 -4.34 11.65 12.67
C ASN A 206 -5.13 12.82 13.29
N ARG A 207 -4.42 13.86 13.71
CA ARG A 207 -4.99 15.05 14.38
C ARG A 207 -6.01 15.83 13.54
N TRP A 208 -5.96 15.71 12.22
CA TRP A 208 -6.87 16.40 11.30
C TRP A 208 -8.16 15.63 11.01
N LYS A 209 -8.32 14.43 11.59
CA LYS A 209 -9.47 13.54 11.39
C LYS A 209 -9.71 13.20 9.92
N LEU A 210 -8.68 13.27 9.09
CA LEU A 210 -8.76 12.88 7.69
C LEU A 210 -8.81 11.36 7.57
N CYS A 211 -9.64 10.86 6.66
CA CYS A 211 -9.58 9.46 6.32
C CYS A 211 -8.27 9.18 5.55
N PRO A 212 -7.45 8.20 5.96
CA PRO A 212 -6.18 7.92 5.30
C PRO A 212 -6.32 7.16 3.97
N THR A 213 -7.55 6.93 3.50
CA THR A 213 -7.86 6.33 2.21
C THR A 213 -8.93 7.15 1.49
N ILE A 214 -8.82 7.26 0.17
CA ILE A 214 -9.69 8.11 -0.67
C ILE A 214 -10.65 7.31 -1.56
N TYR A 215 -10.38 6.02 -1.79
CA TYR A 215 -11.35 5.10 -2.38
C TYR A 215 -11.48 3.83 -1.54
N GLU A 216 -12.64 3.20 -1.60
CA GLU A 216 -12.90 1.85 -1.12
C GLU A 216 -13.53 1.04 -2.24
N SER A 217 -13.10 -0.21 -2.43
CA SER A 217 -13.64 -1.13 -3.42
C SER A 217 -14.12 -2.41 -2.74
N LYS A 218 -15.40 -2.73 -2.93
CA LYS A 218 -16.03 -3.97 -2.44
C LYS A 218 -16.42 -4.83 -3.63
N PHE A 219 -15.95 -6.08 -3.64
CA PHE A 219 -16.32 -7.01 -4.69
C PHE A 219 -17.72 -7.57 -4.41
N ASP A 220 -18.65 -7.41 -5.35
CA ASP A 220 -20.00 -7.93 -5.23
C ASP A 220 -20.10 -9.33 -5.87
N LEU A 221 -20.39 -10.31 -5.01
CA LEU A 221 -20.55 -11.71 -5.38
C LEU A 221 -21.95 -12.02 -5.93
N GLU A 222 -22.93 -11.19 -5.62
CA GLU A 222 -24.35 -11.35 -5.90
C GLU A 222 -24.75 -10.68 -7.23
N CYS A 223 -24.09 -9.58 -7.62
CA CYS A 223 -24.37 -8.94 -8.90
C CYS A 223 -23.95 -9.77 -10.13
N VAL A 224 -24.70 -9.61 -11.23
CA VAL A 224 -24.44 -10.26 -12.52
C VAL A 224 -24.45 -9.19 -13.64
N PRO A 225 -23.34 -8.99 -14.38
CA PRO A 225 -22.02 -9.61 -14.17
C PRO A 225 -21.38 -9.14 -12.86
N ARG A 226 -20.60 -10.04 -12.22
CA ARG A 226 -19.85 -9.72 -10.99
C ARG A 226 -18.90 -8.55 -11.22
N ARG A 227 -18.92 -7.56 -10.33
CA ARG A 227 -18.11 -6.33 -10.41
C ARG A 227 -17.74 -5.81 -9.02
N SER A 228 -16.80 -4.86 -9.00
CA SER A 228 -16.53 -4.05 -7.82
C SER A 228 -17.57 -2.92 -7.72
N HIS A 229 -17.98 -2.58 -6.51
CA HIS A 229 -18.54 -1.27 -6.17
C HIS A 229 -17.46 -0.42 -5.56
N ILE A 230 -17.12 0.68 -6.23
CA ILE A 230 -16.04 1.58 -5.82
C ILE A 230 -16.64 2.90 -5.37
N ILE A 231 -16.35 3.29 -4.13
CA ILE A 231 -16.79 4.55 -3.53
C ILE A 231 -15.60 5.49 -3.42
N ASN A 232 -15.74 6.70 -3.95
CA ASN A 232 -14.85 7.81 -3.66
C ASN A 232 -15.23 8.40 -2.30
N LYS A 233 -14.36 8.21 -1.31
CA LYS A 233 -14.61 8.60 0.10
C LYS A 233 -14.49 10.11 0.33
N VAL A 234 -13.95 10.85 -0.63
CA VAL A 234 -13.87 12.31 -0.56
C VAL A 234 -15.21 12.92 -0.97
N THR A 235 -15.82 12.39 -2.04
CA THR A 235 -17.09 12.91 -2.59
C THR A 235 -18.32 12.14 -2.11
N ASN A 236 -18.13 10.95 -1.52
CA ASN A 236 -19.17 9.97 -1.20
C ASN A 236 -19.98 9.50 -2.42
N LEU A 237 -19.36 9.48 -3.61
CA LEU A 237 -19.99 9.03 -4.85
C LEU A 237 -19.44 7.65 -5.25
N GLU A 238 -20.32 6.83 -5.83
CA GLU A 238 -19.92 5.60 -6.53
C GLU A 238 -19.35 5.96 -7.91
N VAL A 239 -18.26 5.29 -8.31
CA VAL A 239 -17.49 5.59 -9.54
C VAL A 239 -17.44 4.41 -10.52
N THR A 240 -18.29 3.40 -10.32
CA THR A 240 -18.39 2.16 -11.14
C THR A 240 -19.82 1.78 -11.44
#